data_AF-C4V981-F1
#
_entry.id   AF-C4V981-F1
#
_cell.length_a   1.000
_cell.length_b   1.000
_cell.length_c   1.000
_cell.angle_alpha   90.00
_cell.angle_beta   90.00
_cell.angle_gamma   90.00
#
_symmetry.space_group_name_H-M   'P 1'
#
loop_
_entity.id
_entity.type
_entity.pdbx_description
1 polymer ?
#
loop_
_entity_poly.entity_id
_entity_poly.type
_entity_poly.pdbx_seq_one_letter_code
_entity_poly.pdbx_strand_id
1 'polypeptide(L)'
;MTSPLASITTDFENLKEYFIKYKKYITGILGYKIDLKDDKIILSSLYSFDSEDLLIFNINKENLELVNNSFASQFNNEIQIYLIKGGSVPAFLSAVTLNLFNQKTFT
;
A
#
# COMPACT_ATOMS: atom_id res chain seq x y z
N MET A 1 0.29 -43.49 2.40
CA MET A 1 1.38 -42.52 2.18
C MET A 1 0.87 -41.51 1.16
N THR A 2 0.70 -40.24 1.54
CA THR A 2 0.28 -39.18 0.60
C THR A 2 1.41 -38.95 -0.40
N SER A 3 1.07 -38.75 -1.68
CA SER A 3 2.11 -38.53 -2.70
C SER A 3 2.80 -37.17 -2.48
N PRO A 4 4.10 -37.05 -2.78
CA PRO A 4 4.83 -35.78 -2.63
C PRO A 4 4.17 -34.61 -3.37
N LEU A 5 3.57 -34.87 -4.54
CA LEU A 5 2.86 -33.87 -5.34
C LEU A 5 1.57 -33.36 -4.66
N ALA A 6 0.83 -34.25 -4.00
CA ALA A 6 -0.35 -33.87 -3.23
C ALA A 6 0.01 -32.97 -2.05
N SER A 7 1.10 -33.29 -1.33
CA SER A 7 1.58 -32.45 -0.23
C SER A 7 1.98 -31.05 -0.69
N ILE A 8 2.76 -30.93 -1.77
CA ILE A 8 3.19 -29.64 -2.33
C ILE A 8 1.98 -28.78 -2.75
N THR A 9 0.96 -29.40 -3.33
CA THR A 9 -0.26 -28.70 -3.75
C THR A 9 -1.00 -28.16 -2.53
N THR A 10 -1.16 -28.97 -1.49
CA THR A 10 -1.79 -28.55 -0.23
C THR A 10 -1.00 -27.42 0.45
N ASP A 11 0.32 -27.52 0.52
CA ASP A 11 1.17 -26.49 1.14
C ASP A 11 1.08 -25.15 0.39
N PHE A 12 1.00 -25.19 -0.94
CA PHE A 12 0.83 -24.01 -1.78
C PHE A 12 -0.53 -23.32 -1.57
N GLU A 13 -1.62 -24.09 -1.50
CA GLU A 13 -2.95 -23.53 -1.22
C GLU A 13 -3.03 -22.93 0.19
N ASN A 14 -2.45 -23.60 1.20
CA ASN A 14 -2.36 -23.06 2.56
C ASN A 14 -1.58 -21.73 2.60
N LEU A 15 -0.48 -21.63 1.85
CA LEU A 15 0.31 -20.39 1.76
C LEU A 15 -0.49 -19.26 1.08
N LYS A 16 -1.25 -19.56 0.02
CA LYS A 16 -2.12 -18.58 -0.63
C LYS A 16 -3.19 -18.06 0.32
N GLU A 17 -3.89 -18.95 1.02
CA GLU A 17 -4.91 -18.56 1.99
C GLU A 17 -4.33 -17.69 3.10
N TYR A 18 -3.16 -18.07 3.62
CA TYR A 18 -2.43 -17.25 4.60
C TYR A 18 -2.11 -15.86 4.05
N PHE A 19 -1.59 -15.75 2.83
CA PHE A 19 -1.25 -14.47 2.21
C PHE A 19 -2.49 -13.59 1.97
N ILE A 20 -3.61 -14.18 1.52
CA ILE A 20 -4.88 -13.46 1.35
C ILE A 20 -5.34 -12.90 2.71
N LYS A 21 -5.31 -13.74 3.76
CA LYS A 21 -5.68 -13.35 5.11
C LYS A 21 -4.78 -12.24 5.65
N TYR A 22 -3.46 -12.38 5.50
CA TYR A 22 -2.47 -11.40 5.89
C TYR A 22 -2.72 -10.05 5.20
N LYS A 23 -2.84 -10.03 3.87
CA LYS A 23 -3.11 -8.80 3.11
C LYS A 23 -4.39 -8.12 3.58
N LYS A 24 -5.47 -8.88 3.82
CA LYS A 24 -6.75 -8.35 4.30
C LYS A 24 -6.59 -7.63 5.64
N TYR A 25 -5.95 -8.26 6.62
CA TYR A 25 -5.79 -7.65 7.95
C TYR A 25 -4.83 -6.46 7.96
N ILE A 26 -3.71 -6.56 7.25
CA ILE A 26 -2.77 -5.44 7.13
C ILE A 26 -3.42 -4.25 6.42
N THR A 27 -4.20 -4.49 5.37
CA THR A 27 -4.98 -3.43 4.69
C THR A 27 -5.96 -2.76 5.65
N GLY A 28 -6.68 -3.56 6.47
CA GLY A 28 -7.63 -3.02 7.44
C GLY A 28 -6.99 -2.20 8.56
N ILE A 29 -5.75 -2.52 8.97
CA ILE A 29 -5.04 -1.81 10.04
C ILE A 29 -4.33 -0.57 9.50
N LEU A 30 -3.70 -0.66 8.33
CA LEU A 30 -2.90 0.43 7.75
C LEU A 30 -3.72 1.37 6.86
N GLY A 31 -4.91 0.97 6.42
CA GLY A 31 -5.74 1.75 5.50
C GLY A 31 -5.34 1.68 4.03
N TYR A 32 -4.33 0.88 3.66
CA TYR A 32 -3.85 0.75 2.29
C TYR A 32 -3.82 -0.70 1.83
N LYS A 33 -4.41 -0.96 0.66
CA LYS A 33 -4.10 -2.17 -0.12
C LYS A 33 -2.71 -1.99 -0.74
N ILE A 34 -1.85 -2.98 -0.54
CA ILE A 34 -0.46 -2.96 -0.99
C ILE A 34 -0.25 -4.02 -2.06
N ASP A 35 0.11 -3.58 -3.27
CA ASP A 35 0.48 -4.44 -4.38
C ASP A 35 1.96 -4.20 -4.76
N LEU A 36 2.72 -5.29 -4.90
CA LEU A 36 4.10 -5.26 -5.36
C LEU A 36 4.13 -5.69 -6.83
N LYS A 37 4.73 -4.87 -7.69
CA LYS A 37 4.85 -5.17 -9.12
C LYS A 37 6.21 -4.70 -9.60
N ASP A 38 7.04 -5.65 -10.04
CA ASP A 38 8.44 -5.41 -10.42
C ASP A 38 9.15 -4.62 -9.30
N ASP A 39 9.79 -3.51 -9.64
CA ASP A 39 10.46 -2.61 -8.69
C ASP A 39 9.52 -1.50 -8.16
N LYS A 40 8.23 -1.79 -7.98
CA LYS A 40 7.23 -0.81 -7.52
C LYS A 40 6.34 -1.33 -6.41
N ILE A 41 6.03 -0.44 -5.48
CA ILE A 41 4.96 -0.58 -4.49
C ILE A 41 3.81 0.31 -4.93
N ILE A 42 2.63 -0.28 -5.11
CA ILE A 42 1.39 0.42 -5.46
C ILE A 42 0.48 0.36 -4.24
N LEU A 43 0.09 1.54 -3.76
CA LEU A 43 -0.79 1.70 -2.60
C LEU A 43 -2.12 2.28 -3.05
N SER A 44 -3.20 1.57 -2.74
CA SER A 44 -4.58 2.06 -2.90
C SER A 44 -5.17 2.29 -1.52
N SER A 45 -5.60 3.51 -1.23
CA SER A 45 -6.24 3.83 0.05
C SER A 45 -7.65 3.21 0.13
N LEU A 46 -8.05 2.70 1.29
CA LEU A 46 -9.44 2.31 1.55
C LEU A 46 -10.42 3.51 1.48
N TYR A 47 -9.87 4.72 1.61
CA TYR A 47 -10.61 5.97 1.55
C TYR A 47 -10.50 6.67 0.19
N SER A 48 -9.92 6.03 -0.84
CA SER A 48 -9.91 6.61 -2.18
C SER A 48 -11.32 6.76 -2.74
N PHE A 49 -11.46 7.66 -3.72
CA PHE A 49 -12.72 7.93 -4.42
C PHE A 49 -12.75 7.20 -5.76
N ASP A 50 -11.60 7.09 -6.43
CA ASP A 50 -11.41 6.33 -7.66
C ASP A 50 -10.48 5.12 -7.43
N SER A 51 -10.61 4.12 -8.31
CA SER A 51 -9.67 3.03 -8.49
C SER A 51 -8.30 3.48 -9.02
N GLU A 52 -8.22 4.63 -9.69
CA GLU A 52 -6.98 5.21 -10.22
C GLU A 52 -6.21 6.08 -9.21
N ASP A 53 -6.79 6.31 -8.02
CA ASP A 53 -6.18 7.02 -6.90
C ASP A 53 -5.08 6.18 -6.23
N LEU A 54 -3.92 6.14 -6.89
CA LEU A 54 -2.80 5.30 -6.50
C LEU A 54 -1.59 6.13 -6.07
N LEU A 55 -1.02 5.80 -4.92
CA LEU A 55 0.34 6.22 -4.58
C LEU A 55 1.31 5.14 -5.04
N ILE A 56 2.32 5.52 -5.82
CA ILE A 56 3.28 4.58 -6.40
C ILE A 56 4.67 4.95 -5.89
N PHE A 57 5.36 3.99 -5.28
CA PHE A 57 6.76 4.13 -4.90
C PHE A 57 7.62 3.24 -5.79
N ASN A 58 8.69 3.79 -6.36
CA ASN A 58 9.75 2.99 -6.94
C ASN A 58 10.63 2.45 -5.81
N ILE A 59 10.98 1.17 -5.90
CA ILE A 59 11.92 0.50 -5.02
C ILE A 59 13.30 0.65 -5.66
N ASN A 60 14.16 1.44 -5.05
CA ASN A 60 15.58 1.50 -5.37
C ASN A 60 16.39 0.81 -4.25
N LYS A 61 17.66 0.46 -4.53
CA LYS A 61 18.47 -0.43 -3.69
C LYS A 61 18.48 -0.09 -2.19
N GLU A 62 18.30 1.17 -1.83
CA GLU A 62 18.36 1.63 -0.44
C GLU A 62 17.16 2.49 -0.02
N ASN A 63 16.24 2.84 -0.93
CA ASN A 63 15.21 3.84 -0.65
C ASN A 63 13.84 3.48 -1.29
N LEU A 64 12.85 4.30 -0.96
CA LEU A 64 11.55 4.33 -1.64
C LEU A 64 11.34 5.75 -2.19
N GLU A 65 11.10 5.86 -3.49
CA GLU A 65 10.87 7.14 -4.15
C GLU A 65 9.42 7.26 -4.61
N LEU A 66 8.70 8.26 -4.09
CA LEU A 66 7.33 8.53 -4.52
C LEU A 66 7.34 9.02 -5.97
N VAL A 67 6.58 8.34 -6.83
CA VAL A 67 6.33 8.76 -8.21
C VAL A 67 5.35 9.92 -8.20
N ASN A 68 5.72 11.00 -8.88
CA ASN A 68 4.81 12.12 -9.11
C ASN A 68 3.74 11.70 -10.14
N ASN A 69 2.50 11.54 -9.69
CA ASN A 69 1.32 11.33 -10.52
C ASN A 69 0.19 12.27 -10.08
N SER A 70 -0.93 12.24 -10.79
CA SER A 70 -2.08 13.11 -10.51
C SER A 70 -2.55 13.00 -9.05
N PHE A 71 -2.69 11.79 -8.53
CA PHE A 71 -3.15 11.57 -7.16
C PHE A 71 -2.15 12.05 -6.11
N ALA A 72 -0.86 11.71 -6.24
CA ALA A 72 0.20 12.18 -5.35
C ALA A 72 0.30 13.70 -5.30
N SER A 73 0.06 14.38 -6.43
CA SER A 73 0.13 15.84 -6.52
C SER A 73 -0.90 16.57 -5.65
N GLN A 74 -1.97 15.90 -5.23
CA GLN A 74 -2.97 16.45 -4.31
C GLN A 74 -2.42 16.63 -2.88
N PHE A 75 -1.36 15.90 -2.54
CA PHE A 75 -0.76 15.86 -1.19
C PHE A 75 0.59 16.58 -1.13
N ASN A 76 0.80 17.61 -1.97
CA ASN A 76 2.08 18.32 -2.05
C ASN A 76 2.55 18.86 -0.70
N ASN A 77 1.63 19.34 0.15
CA ASN A 77 2.00 19.83 1.47
C ASN A 77 2.54 18.70 2.37
N GLU A 78 1.83 17.57 2.42
CA GLU A 78 2.22 16.37 3.16
C GLU A 78 3.54 15.78 2.63
N ILE A 79 3.74 15.77 1.31
CA ILE A 79 5.01 15.36 0.68
C ILE A 79 6.15 16.25 1.18
N GLN A 80 5.98 17.58 1.14
CA GLN A 80 7.02 18.52 1.58
C GLN A 80 7.36 18.35 3.06
N ILE A 81 6.36 18.21 3.92
CA ILE A 81 6.54 18.11 5.37
C ILE A 81 7.13 16.75 5.75
N TYR A 82 6.51 15.65 5.31
CA TYR A 82 6.78 14.33 5.86
C TYR A 82 7.78 13.51 5.04
N LEU A 83 7.78 13.62 3.71
CA LEU A 83 8.76 12.92 2.87
C LEU A 83 10.05 13.72 2.72
N ILE A 84 9.97 14.96 2.23
CA ILE A 84 11.17 15.73 1.86
C ILE A 84 11.91 16.24 3.10
N LYS A 85 11.20 16.94 4.00
CA LYS A 85 11.82 17.45 5.25
C LYS A 85 11.94 16.37 6.32
N GLY A 86 10.92 15.51 6.43
CA GLY A 86 10.83 14.51 7.49
C GLY A 86 11.49 13.17 7.18
N GLY A 87 11.72 12.83 5.91
CA GLY A 87 12.30 11.53 5.51
C GLY A 87 11.45 10.32 5.89
N SER A 88 10.14 10.47 6.13
CA SER A 88 9.30 9.44 6.75
C SER A 88 8.07 9.11 5.90
N VAL A 89 8.15 8.00 5.16
CA VAL A 89 7.02 7.40 4.44
C VAL A 89 5.85 7.07 5.37
N PRO A 90 6.05 6.48 6.57
CA PRO A 90 4.93 6.23 7.49
C PRO A 90 4.21 7.50 7.93
N ALA A 91 4.94 8.59 8.20
CA ALA A 91 4.31 9.86 8.60
C ALA A 91 3.49 10.45 7.44
N PHE A 92 4.03 10.40 6.22
CA PHE A 92 3.33 10.83 5.01
C PHE A 92 2.02 10.05 4.80
N LEU A 93 2.09 8.72 4.80
CA LEU A 93 0.90 7.87 4.61
C LEU A 93 -0.15 8.06 5.72
N SER A 94 0.29 8.29 6.96
CA SER A 94 -0.62 8.61 8.06
C SER A 94 -1.37 9.93 7.81
N ALA A 95 -0.66 10.97 7.37
CA ALA A 95 -1.28 12.26 7.05
C ALA A 95 -2.26 12.17 5.88
N VAL A 96 -1.89 11.47 4.81
CA VAL A 96 -2.78 11.21 3.66
C VAL A 96 -4.02 10.44 4.09
N THR A 97 -3.87 9.42 4.95
CA THR A 97 -5.00 8.65 5.49
C THR A 97 -5.99 9.54 6.23
N LEU A 98 -5.52 10.40 7.12
CA LEU A 98 -6.39 11.32 7.87
C LEU A 98 -7.07 12.33 6.93
N ASN A 99 -6.35 12.84 5.94
CA ASN A 99 -6.91 13.76 4.96
C ASN A 99 -8.05 13.11 4.16
N LEU A 100 -7.80 11.95 3.55
CA LEU A 100 -8.82 11.20 2.79
C LEU A 100 -10.00 10.75 3.66
N PHE A 101 -9.73 10.26 4.88
CA PHE A 101 -10.78 9.88 5.82
C PHE A 101 -11.71 11.04 6.14
N ASN A 102 -11.15 12.22 6.44
CA ASN A 102 -11.94 13.40 6.74
C ASN A 102 -12.77 13.85 5.54
N GLN A 103 -12.18 13.84 4.34
CA GLN A 103 -12.90 14.16 3.10
C GLN A 103 -14.09 13.21 2.88
N LYS A 104 -13.90 11.91 3.10
CA LYS A 104 -14.95 10.90 2.86
C LYS A 104 -16.04 10.87 3.93
N THR A 105 -15.76 11.38 5.14
CA THR A 105 -16.65 11.26 6.30
C THR A 105 -17.41 12.55 6.62
N PHE A 106 -16.78 13.71 6.44
CA PHE A 106 -17.30 14.99 6.93
C PHE A 106 -17.57 16.02 5.82
N THR A 107 -17.41 15.64 4.55
CA THR A 107 -17.76 16.46 3.38
C THR A 107 -19.06 15.97 2.79
#